data_AF-A0A2H1FEG2-F1
#
_entry.id   AF-A0A2H1FEG2-F1
#
_cell.length_a   1.000
_cell.length_b   1.000
_cell.length_c   1.000
_cell.angle_alpha   90.00
_cell.angle_beta   90.00
_cell.angle_gamma   90.00
#
_symmetry.space_group_name_H-M   'P 1'
#
loop_
_entity.id
_entity.type
_entity.pdbx_description
1 polymer ?
#
loop_
_entity_poly.entity_id
_entity_poly.type
_entity_poly.pdbx_seq_one_letter_code
_entity_poly.pdbx_strand_id
1 'polypeptide(L)'
;MASTARMSWRVSNSLIVILVITLYILLPLPFFLGEKTDSKTMLTFYQYSMPFLAGGLVLLFLFKQNRIAVPTKDEKQRRGSERRQIVRLGAIAGCIASFSVLVPIFLGEYATHLPPGTYLSVLGTVLGSYIGNTQYSFVLGLMAHLITGTAIGAVFSCIMSASEIFDFRKKSQVFAFGLGAGFITFLALFNPISRLGIEPYLQQSLHVTMTNADPITISNTAREIMSNLLAGSLLMHLLFGFMLGMAFYVLARRYT
;
A
#
# COMPACT_ATOMS: atom_id res chain seq x y z
N MET A 1 21.83 20.46 -29.10
CA MET A 1 21.38 19.09 -28.72
C MET A 1 20.68 19.00 -27.34
N ALA A 2 20.17 20.09 -26.76
CA ALA A 2 19.66 20.11 -25.37
C ALA A 2 18.12 20.06 -25.21
N SER A 3 17.34 19.92 -26.29
CA SER A 3 15.86 19.89 -26.19
C SER A 3 15.29 18.48 -25.99
N THR A 4 15.99 17.43 -26.43
CA THR A 4 15.52 16.05 -26.38
C THR A 4 15.55 15.46 -24.96
N ALA A 5 16.57 15.80 -24.16
CA ALA A 5 16.70 15.36 -22.76
C ALA A 5 15.65 15.99 -21.83
N ARG A 6 15.17 17.20 -22.16
CA ARG A 6 14.16 17.94 -21.39
C ARG A 6 12.76 17.34 -21.58
N MET A 7 12.50 16.74 -22.75
CA MET A 7 11.24 16.09 -23.09
C MET A 7 11.11 14.69 -22.46
N SER A 8 12.21 13.92 -22.36
CA SER A 8 12.16 12.58 -21.76
C SER A 8 11.90 12.59 -20.24
N TRP A 9 12.26 13.67 -19.53
CA TRP A 9 12.15 13.79 -18.08
C TRP A 9 10.72 14.05 -17.57
N ARG A 10 9.98 14.95 -18.22
CA ARG A 10 8.55 15.17 -17.90
C ARG A 10 7.72 13.94 -18.27
N VAL A 11 8.06 13.31 -19.39
CA VAL A 11 7.39 12.11 -19.88
C VAL A 11 7.64 10.94 -18.93
N SER A 12 8.86 10.70 -18.44
CA SER A 12 9.14 9.56 -17.55
C SER A 12 8.48 9.64 -16.17
N ASN A 13 8.47 10.81 -15.51
CA ASN A 13 7.85 10.93 -14.18
C ASN A 13 6.32 11.02 -14.26
N SER A 14 5.80 11.69 -15.29
CA SER A 14 4.35 11.70 -15.55
C SER A 14 3.89 10.31 -15.96
N LEU A 15 4.67 9.56 -16.76
CA LEU A 15 4.38 8.16 -17.06
C LEU A 15 4.39 7.30 -15.80
N ILE A 16 5.29 7.52 -14.83
CA ILE A 16 5.29 6.74 -13.58
C ILE A 16 4.06 7.06 -12.72
N VAL A 17 3.73 8.33 -12.53
CA VAL A 17 2.53 8.73 -11.77
C VAL A 17 1.26 8.30 -12.49
N ILE A 18 1.18 8.47 -13.81
CA ILE A 18 0.09 7.98 -14.65
C ILE A 18 0.05 6.46 -14.62
N LEU A 19 1.16 5.74 -14.62
CA LEU A 19 1.20 4.28 -14.54
C LEU A 19 0.75 3.78 -13.17
N VAL A 20 1.13 4.45 -12.08
CA VAL A 20 0.63 4.13 -10.73
C VAL A 20 -0.86 4.44 -10.62
N ILE A 21 -1.32 5.60 -11.08
CA ILE A 21 -2.75 5.95 -11.14
C ILE A 21 -3.50 4.97 -12.06
N THR A 22 -2.93 4.60 -13.19
CA THR A 22 -3.56 3.69 -14.14
C THR A 22 -3.64 2.28 -13.57
N LEU A 23 -2.55 1.75 -12.99
CA LEU A 23 -2.48 0.41 -12.38
C LEU A 23 -3.31 0.29 -11.10
N TYR A 24 -3.37 1.33 -10.26
CA TYR A 24 -4.02 1.24 -8.95
C TYR A 24 -5.39 1.92 -8.85
N ILE A 25 -5.73 2.88 -9.73
CA ILE A 25 -7.01 3.61 -9.71
C ILE A 25 -7.88 3.24 -10.92
N LEU A 26 -7.33 3.27 -12.15
CA LEU A 26 -8.13 3.02 -13.36
C LEU A 26 -8.28 1.53 -13.69
N LEU A 27 -7.28 0.70 -13.41
CA LEU A 27 -7.30 -0.73 -13.69
C LEU A 27 -8.38 -1.48 -12.89
N PRO A 28 -8.63 -1.21 -11.58
CA PRO A 28 -9.76 -1.83 -10.88
C PRO A 28 -11.13 -1.19 -11.21
N LEU A 29 -11.17 -0.04 -11.89
CA LEU A 29 -12.41 0.70 -12.20
C LEU A 29 -13.48 -0.10 -12.99
N PRO A 30 -13.15 -0.95 -13.98
CA PRO A 30 -14.12 -1.79 -14.67
C PRO A 30 -14.80 -2.82 -13.75
N PHE A 31 -14.11 -3.23 -12.67
CA PHE A 31 -14.65 -4.12 -11.64
C PHE A 31 -15.74 -3.43 -10.81
N PHE A 32 -15.61 -2.12 -10.59
CA PHE A 32 -16.63 -1.30 -9.91
C PHE A 32 -17.76 -0.88 -10.84
N LEU A 33 -17.53 -0.84 -12.16
CA LEU A 33 -18.53 -0.47 -13.16
C LEU A 33 -19.34 -1.67 -13.70
N GLY A 34 -19.01 -2.90 -13.29
CA GLY A 34 -19.82 -4.09 -13.56
C GLY A 34 -19.75 -4.62 -15.00
N GLU A 35 -18.68 -4.34 -15.75
CA GLU A 35 -18.53 -4.85 -17.12
C GLU A 35 -18.35 -6.38 -17.16
N LYS A 36 -19.11 -7.05 -18.04
CA LYS A 36 -19.04 -8.50 -18.32
C LYS A 36 -17.77 -8.86 -19.12
N THR A 37 -16.60 -8.71 -18.53
CA THR A 37 -15.37 -9.34 -19.04
C THR A 37 -15.15 -10.69 -18.38
N ASP A 38 -14.64 -11.67 -19.15
CA ASP A 38 -14.40 -13.04 -18.69
C ASP A 38 -13.46 -13.03 -17.46
N SER A 39 -14.06 -13.20 -16.28
CA SER A 39 -13.48 -12.78 -15.00
C SER A 39 -12.21 -13.56 -14.66
N LYS A 40 -12.07 -14.78 -15.18
CA LYS A 40 -10.92 -15.64 -14.92
C LYS A 40 -9.64 -15.10 -15.56
N THR A 41 -9.68 -14.74 -16.84
CA THR A 41 -8.47 -14.34 -17.60
C THR A 41 -7.91 -12.99 -17.15
N MET A 42 -8.80 -12.03 -16.84
CA MET A 42 -8.40 -10.74 -16.27
C MET A 42 -7.82 -10.91 -14.86
N LEU A 43 -8.47 -11.68 -13.99
CA LEU A 43 -7.98 -11.94 -12.63
C LEU A 43 -6.60 -12.61 -12.66
N THR A 44 -6.37 -13.57 -13.56
CA THR A 44 -5.07 -14.23 -13.74
C THR A 44 -3.98 -13.28 -14.24
N PHE A 45 -4.28 -12.36 -15.17
CA PHE A 45 -3.31 -11.37 -15.64
C PHE A 45 -2.86 -10.44 -14.50
N TYR A 46 -3.80 -9.98 -13.66
CA TYR A 46 -3.49 -9.14 -12.50
C TYR A 46 -2.75 -9.89 -11.39
N GLN A 47 -3.14 -11.14 -11.12
CA GLN A 47 -2.53 -12.02 -10.12
C GLN A 47 -1.02 -12.19 -10.30
N TYR A 48 -0.56 -12.28 -11.55
CA TYR A 48 0.87 -12.50 -11.84
C TYR A 48 1.63 -11.22 -12.17
N SER A 49 1.00 -10.25 -12.84
CA SER A 49 1.71 -9.05 -13.29
C SER A 49 1.87 -7.99 -12.20
N MET A 50 0.89 -7.80 -11.30
CA MET A 50 0.95 -6.74 -10.29
C MET A 50 2.07 -6.93 -9.25
N PRO A 51 2.28 -8.12 -8.66
CA PRO A 51 3.38 -8.33 -7.71
C PRO A 51 4.75 -8.25 -8.38
N PHE A 52 4.89 -8.75 -9.62
CA PHE A 52 6.14 -8.68 -10.39
C PHE A 52 6.46 -7.26 -10.86
N LEU A 53 5.46 -6.50 -11.31
CA LEU A 53 5.63 -5.10 -11.72
C LEU A 53 5.92 -4.23 -10.51
N ALA A 54 5.24 -4.44 -9.38
CA ALA A 54 5.46 -3.66 -8.16
C ALA A 54 6.80 -4.00 -7.48
N GLY A 55 7.15 -5.29 -7.38
CA GLY A 55 8.46 -5.74 -6.90
C GLY A 55 9.61 -5.32 -7.84
N GLY A 56 9.39 -5.40 -9.15
CA GLY A 56 10.31 -4.90 -10.18
C GLY A 56 10.47 -3.38 -10.16
N LEU A 57 9.42 -2.61 -9.86
CA LEU A 57 9.48 -1.16 -9.67
C LEU A 57 10.25 -0.79 -8.40
N VAL A 58 10.01 -1.48 -7.28
CA VAL A 58 10.78 -1.29 -6.03
C VAL A 58 12.25 -1.69 -6.23
N LEU A 59 12.53 -2.80 -6.91
CA LEU A 59 13.88 -3.23 -7.26
C LEU A 59 14.55 -2.28 -8.26
N LEU A 60 13.86 -1.77 -9.28
CA LEU A 60 14.39 -0.73 -10.17
C LEU A 60 14.67 0.57 -9.41
N PHE A 61 13.88 0.88 -8.38
CA PHE A 61 14.05 2.04 -7.53
C PHE A 61 15.27 1.91 -6.58
N LEU A 62 15.53 0.69 -6.08
CA LEU A 62 16.68 0.31 -5.24
C LEU A 62 17.98 0.07 -6.04
N PHE A 63 17.92 -0.62 -7.18
CA PHE A 63 19.10 -1.05 -7.96
C PHE A 63 19.54 -0.07 -9.05
N LYS A 64 18.69 0.86 -9.51
CA LYS A 64 19.12 1.97 -10.38
C LYS A 64 19.81 3.06 -9.54
N GLN A 65 20.79 2.62 -8.76
CA GLN A 65 21.59 3.35 -7.80
C GLN A 65 23.08 3.37 -8.18
N ASN A 66 23.56 2.60 -9.16
CA ASN A 66 25.01 2.46 -9.39
C ASN A 66 25.62 3.26 -10.55
N ARG A 67 24.93 4.26 -11.09
CA ARG A 67 25.64 5.23 -11.95
C ARG A 67 25.21 6.66 -11.69
N ILE A 68 26.24 7.49 -11.78
CA ILE A 68 26.26 8.95 -11.92
C ILE A 68 26.43 9.65 -10.59
N ALA A 69 27.40 10.53 -10.40
CA ALA A 69 28.61 10.95 -11.12
C ALA A 69 29.17 12.07 -10.24
N VAL A 70 30.47 12.28 -10.28
CA VAL A 70 31.12 13.43 -9.66
C VAL A 70 30.43 14.72 -10.17
N PRO A 71 29.92 15.59 -9.28
CA PRO A 71 29.06 16.69 -9.69
C PRO A 71 29.84 17.83 -10.33
N THR A 72 29.43 18.25 -11.53
CA THR A 72 29.80 19.54 -12.11
C THR A 72 28.54 20.33 -12.49
N LYS A 73 28.31 21.42 -11.73
CA LYS A 73 27.63 22.70 -12.06
C LYS A 73 26.25 22.68 -12.76
N ASP A 74 25.14 22.57 -11.98
CA ASP A 74 23.90 23.33 -12.20
C ASP A 74 22.94 23.22 -10.97
N GLU A 75 22.42 24.34 -10.45
CA GLU A 75 21.58 24.37 -9.22
C GLU A 75 20.25 23.60 -9.40
N LYS A 76 19.75 23.58 -10.64
CA LYS A 76 18.56 22.81 -11.03
C LYS A 76 18.80 21.29 -10.94
N GLN A 77 20.02 20.84 -11.24
CA GLN A 77 20.40 19.43 -11.12
C GLN A 77 20.50 19.02 -9.64
N ARG A 78 20.99 19.92 -8.78
CA ARG A 78 21.05 19.71 -7.32
C ARG A 78 19.67 19.52 -6.69
N ARG A 79 18.71 20.40 -7.00
CA ARG A 79 17.31 20.27 -6.54
C ARG A 79 16.66 18.96 -7.02
N GLY A 80 17.00 18.52 -8.23
CA GLY A 80 16.52 17.25 -8.80
C GLY A 80 17.04 16.02 -8.05
N SER A 81 18.32 16.00 -7.68
CA SER A 81 18.90 14.90 -6.89
C SER A 81 18.37 14.86 -5.46
N GLU A 82 18.21 16.02 -4.81
CA GLU A 82 17.65 16.13 -3.45
C GLU A 82 16.22 15.58 -3.40
N ARG A 83 15.35 15.94 -4.36
CA ARG A 83 13.99 15.41 -4.44
C ARG A 83 13.95 13.89 -4.62
N ARG A 84 14.81 13.32 -5.46
CA ARG A 84 14.89 11.86 -5.65
C ARG A 84 15.29 11.16 -4.35
N GLN A 85 16.22 11.76 -3.61
CA GLN A 85 16.66 11.25 -2.33
C GLN A 85 15.53 11.29 -1.29
N ILE A 86 14.78 12.38 -1.22
CA ILE A 86 13.62 12.48 -0.32
C ILE A 86 12.56 11.41 -0.64
N VAL A 87 12.24 11.18 -1.92
CA VAL A 87 11.28 10.11 -2.30
C VAL A 87 11.79 8.73 -1.91
N ARG A 88 13.11 8.49 -2.04
CA ARG A 88 13.73 7.24 -1.57
C ARG A 88 13.59 7.03 -0.07
N LEU A 89 13.84 8.06 0.72
CA LEU A 89 13.68 8.00 2.16
C LEU A 89 12.22 7.76 2.55
N GLY A 90 11.27 8.33 1.79
CA GLY A 90 9.84 8.03 1.96
C GLY A 90 9.48 6.59 1.68
N ALA A 91 9.98 6.01 0.58
CA ALA A 91 9.76 4.59 0.29
C ALA A 91 10.29 3.68 1.41
N ILE A 92 11.51 3.96 1.90
CA ILE A 92 12.11 3.25 3.04
C ILE A 92 11.26 3.44 4.30
N ALA A 93 10.81 4.67 4.59
CA ALA A 93 9.94 4.96 5.73
C ALA A 93 8.61 4.21 5.66
N GLY A 94 8.00 4.11 4.47
CA GLY A 94 6.79 3.33 4.24
C GLY A 94 6.98 1.83 4.46
N CYS A 95 8.12 1.29 4.02
CA CYS A 95 8.50 -0.10 4.30
C CYS A 95 8.65 -0.34 5.81
N ILE A 96 9.38 0.52 6.53
CA ILE A 96 9.55 0.44 8.00
C ILE A 96 8.20 0.51 8.71
N ALA A 97 7.33 1.45 8.29
CA ALA A 97 6.00 1.60 8.85
C ALA A 97 5.14 0.34 8.63
N SER A 98 5.24 -0.29 7.45
CA SER A 98 4.53 -1.54 7.15
C SER A 98 5.01 -2.69 8.04
N PHE A 99 6.31 -2.81 8.27
CA PHE A 99 6.85 -3.80 9.21
C PHE A 99 6.39 -3.54 10.65
N SER A 100 6.32 -2.26 11.06
CA SER A 100 5.96 -1.91 12.44
C SER A 100 4.55 -2.32 12.84
N VAL A 101 3.64 -2.45 11.88
CA VAL A 101 2.25 -2.84 12.14
C VAL A 101 2.03 -4.35 12.08
N LEU A 102 3.01 -5.16 11.66
CA LEU A 102 2.85 -6.61 11.61
C LEU A 102 2.67 -7.23 13.00
N VAL A 103 3.46 -6.82 14.00
CA VAL A 103 3.34 -7.36 15.36
C VAL A 103 1.96 -7.10 15.96
N PRO A 104 1.42 -5.86 15.95
CA PRO A 104 0.07 -5.64 16.45
C PRO A 104 -1.03 -6.29 15.59
N ILE A 105 -0.79 -6.57 14.30
CA ILE A 105 -1.70 -7.41 13.48
C ILE A 105 -1.79 -8.82 14.07
N PHE A 106 -0.65 -9.47 14.31
CA PHE A 106 -0.61 -10.81 14.92
C PHE A 106 -1.19 -10.82 16.35
N LEU A 107 -0.96 -9.74 17.12
CA LEU A 107 -1.55 -9.60 18.44
C LEU A 107 -3.08 -9.47 18.37
N GLY A 108 -3.59 -8.75 17.37
CA GLY A 108 -5.02 -8.67 17.07
C GLY A 108 -5.60 -10.04 16.72
N GLU A 109 -4.92 -10.83 15.88
CA GLU A 109 -5.33 -12.20 15.57
C GLU A 109 -5.40 -13.06 16.82
N TYR A 110 -4.36 -13.03 17.65
CA TYR A 110 -4.31 -13.75 18.92
C TYR A 110 -5.45 -13.35 19.87
N ALA A 111 -5.71 -12.04 20.00
CA ALA A 111 -6.79 -11.52 20.84
C ALA A 111 -8.19 -11.91 20.34
N THR A 112 -8.32 -12.20 19.05
CA THR A 112 -9.56 -12.69 18.41
C THR A 112 -9.60 -14.21 18.26
N HIS A 113 -8.64 -14.95 18.84
CA HIS A 113 -8.50 -16.41 18.70
C HIS A 113 -8.38 -16.89 17.25
N LEU A 114 -7.87 -16.05 16.36
CA LEU A 114 -7.58 -16.43 14.98
C LEU A 114 -6.18 -17.05 14.88
N PRO A 115 -5.98 -18.04 13.98
CA PRO A 115 -4.64 -18.53 13.66
C PRO A 115 -3.71 -17.40 13.21
N PRO A 116 -2.42 -17.41 13.59
CA PRO A 116 -1.47 -16.41 13.13
C PRO A 116 -1.38 -16.35 11.60
N GLY A 117 -1.40 -15.15 11.04
CA GLY A 117 -1.33 -14.89 9.61
C GLY A 117 -2.69 -14.97 8.90
N THR A 118 -3.80 -15.09 9.62
CA THR A 118 -5.15 -15.13 9.03
C THR A 118 -5.47 -13.87 8.24
N TYR A 119 -5.25 -12.67 8.79
CA TYR A 119 -5.56 -11.41 8.10
C TYR A 119 -4.75 -11.23 6.83
N LEU A 120 -3.45 -11.56 6.88
CA LEU A 120 -2.59 -11.52 5.70
C LEU A 120 -2.96 -12.61 4.68
N SER A 121 -3.35 -13.80 5.13
CA SER A 121 -3.83 -14.86 4.25
C SER A 121 -5.10 -14.45 3.53
N VAL A 122 -6.08 -13.87 4.22
CA VAL A 122 -7.32 -13.37 3.61
C VAL A 122 -7.01 -12.30 2.57
N LEU A 123 -6.14 -11.35 2.89
CA LEU A 123 -5.69 -10.34 1.92
C LEU A 123 -5.07 -11.00 0.67
N GLY A 124 -4.21 -11.99 0.85
CA GLY A 124 -3.60 -12.72 -0.25
C GLY A 124 -4.58 -13.57 -1.05
N THR A 125 -5.59 -14.17 -0.40
CA THR A 125 -6.66 -14.91 -1.08
C THR A 125 -7.54 -13.99 -1.90
N VAL A 126 -7.89 -12.80 -1.38
CA VAL A 126 -8.67 -11.78 -2.10
C VAL A 126 -7.90 -11.27 -3.33
N LEU A 127 -6.59 -11.07 -3.22
CA LEU A 127 -5.74 -10.59 -4.34
C LEU A 127 -5.34 -11.69 -5.33
N GLY A 128 -5.19 -12.92 -4.84
CA GLY A 128 -4.56 -14.03 -5.54
C GLY A 128 -5.50 -15.13 -6.02
N SER A 129 -6.75 -15.14 -5.55
CA SER A 129 -7.76 -16.20 -5.75
C SER A 129 -7.27 -17.63 -5.52
N TYR A 130 -6.20 -17.81 -4.74
CA TYR A 130 -5.69 -19.11 -4.34
C TYR A 130 -6.50 -19.64 -3.16
N ILE A 131 -7.59 -20.33 -3.48
CA ILE A 131 -8.39 -21.05 -2.49
C ILE A 131 -7.67 -22.38 -2.20
N GLY A 132 -7.26 -22.61 -0.95
CA GLY A 132 -6.79 -23.92 -0.48
C GLY A 132 -5.30 -24.04 -0.17
N ASN A 133 -4.47 -23.02 -0.45
CA ASN A 133 -3.07 -23.00 0.01
C ASN A 133 -2.79 -21.78 0.91
N THR A 134 -2.90 -22.01 2.22
CA THR A 134 -2.78 -20.98 3.27
C THR A 134 -1.38 -20.36 3.30
N GLN A 135 -0.33 -21.13 3.05
CA GLN A 135 1.05 -20.65 3.05
C GLN A 135 1.31 -19.65 1.90
N TYR A 136 0.85 -19.97 0.69
CA TYR A 136 1.01 -19.04 -0.45
C TYR A 136 0.15 -17.79 -0.28
N SER A 137 -1.07 -17.93 0.22
CA SER A 137 -1.96 -16.79 0.48
C SER A 137 -1.34 -15.84 1.52
N PHE A 138 -0.78 -16.36 2.60
CA PHE A 138 -0.07 -15.56 3.59
C PHE A 138 1.08 -14.75 2.96
N VAL A 139 1.96 -15.41 2.20
CA VAL A 139 3.12 -14.76 1.57
C VAL A 139 2.68 -13.68 0.59
N LEU A 140 1.65 -13.94 -0.22
CA LEU A 140 1.10 -12.94 -1.15
C LEU A 140 0.53 -11.73 -0.42
N GLY A 141 -0.24 -11.94 0.65
CA GLY A 141 -0.79 -10.85 1.45
C GLY A 141 0.28 -10.04 2.15
N LEU A 142 1.31 -10.69 2.71
CA LEU A 142 2.46 -10.02 3.31
C LEU A 142 3.20 -9.15 2.29
N MET A 143 3.49 -9.70 1.10
CA MET A 143 4.16 -8.94 0.03
C MET A 143 3.31 -7.77 -0.43
N ALA A 144 2.01 -7.97 -0.64
CA ALA A 144 1.08 -6.91 -1.01
C ALA A 144 1.05 -5.79 0.05
N HIS A 145 1.04 -6.15 1.33
CA HIS A 145 1.07 -5.18 2.43
C HIS A 145 2.35 -4.34 2.43
N LEU A 146 3.53 -4.98 2.36
CA LEU A 146 4.82 -4.30 2.35
C LEU A 146 5.01 -3.41 1.11
N ILE A 147 4.63 -3.91 -0.07
CA ILE A 147 4.70 -3.16 -1.33
C ILE A 147 3.80 -1.93 -1.27
N THR A 148 2.56 -2.10 -0.81
CA THR A 148 1.57 -1.02 -0.73
C THR A 148 2.05 0.07 0.22
N GLY A 149 2.54 -0.28 1.42
CA GLY A 149 3.06 0.71 2.35
C GLY A 149 4.35 1.39 1.86
N THR A 150 5.22 0.67 1.14
CA THR A 150 6.38 1.26 0.46
C THR A 150 5.95 2.30 -0.59
N ALA A 151 4.94 1.97 -1.40
CA ALA A 151 4.39 2.88 -2.41
C ALA A 151 3.74 4.12 -1.75
N ILE A 152 2.98 3.93 -0.67
CA ILE A 152 2.38 5.04 0.09
C ILE A 152 3.48 5.96 0.65
N GLY A 153 4.57 5.41 1.18
CA GLY A 153 5.71 6.21 1.65
C GLY A 153 6.39 7.03 0.56
N ALA A 154 6.52 6.48 -0.65
CA ALA A 154 7.03 7.21 -1.81
C ALA A 154 6.09 8.36 -2.22
N VAL A 155 4.77 8.12 -2.26
CA VAL A 155 3.77 9.16 -2.55
C VAL A 155 3.76 10.25 -1.48
N PHE A 156 3.76 9.84 -0.21
CA PHE A 156 3.80 10.74 0.95
C PHE A 156 4.98 11.72 0.87
N SER A 157 6.19 11.21 0.67
CA SER A 157 7.40 12.03 0.56
C SER A 157 7.45 12.87 -0.72
N CYS A 158 6.86 12.40 -1.81
CA CYS A 158 6.70 13.18 -3.04
C CYS A 158 5.83 14.42 -2.78
N ILE A 159 4.69 14.24 -2.11
CA ILE A 159 3.78 15.35 -1.75
C ILE A 159 4.47 16.32 -0.79
N MET A 160 5.13 15.80 0.25
CA MET A 160 5.86 16.61 1.24
C MET A 160 7.01 17.42 0.61
N SER A 161 7.69 16.90 -0.42
CA SER A 161 8.81 17.60 -1.08
C SER A 161 8.38 18.50 -2.24
N ALA A 162 7.16 18.35 -2.74
CA ALA A 162 6.63 19.13 -3.84
C ALA A 162 5.92 20.40 -3.38
N SER A 163 5.32 20.39 -2.18
CA SER A 163 4.50 21.49 -1.66
C SER A 163 5.32 22.46 -0.82
N GLU A 164 5.18 23.76 -1.10
CA GLU A 164 5.75 24.83 -0.26
C GLU A 164 4.96 25.03 1.04
N ILE A 165 3.74 24.46 1.12
CA ILE A 165 2.87 24.52 2.29
C ILE A 165 3.35 23.55 3.38
N PHE A 166 4.07 22.50 3.00
CA PHE A 166 4.47 21.42 3.90
C PHE A 166 5.95 21.54 4.26
N ASP A 167 6.22 21.87 5.53
CA ASP A 167 7.58 21.96 6.03
C ASP A 167 7.98 20.63 6.69
N PHE A 168 8.63 19.76 5.93
CA PHE A 168 9.10 18.47 6.43
C PHE A 168 10.20 18.60 7.52
N ARG A 169 10.67 19.83 7.80
CA ARG A 169 11.55 20.17 8.94
C ARG A 169 10.78 20.23 10.26
N LYS A 170 9.48 20.50 10.22
CA LYS A 170 8.63 20.59 11.42
C LYS A 170 8.10 19.21 11.78
N LYS A 171 8.65 18.62 12.85
CA LYS A 171 8.24 17.31 13.39
C LYS A 171 6.72 17.18 13.53
N SER A 172 6.05 18.18 14.10
CA SER A 172 4.59 18.16 14.32
C SER A 172 3.80 18.08 13.01
N GLN A 173 4.24 18.80 11.96
CA GLN A 173 3.60 18.74 10.65
C GLN A 173 3.79 17.36 10.03
N VAL A 174 5.02 16.82 10.00
CA VAL A 174 5.30 15.51 9.42
C VAL A 174 4.46 14.41 10.09
N PHE A 175 4.29 14.47 11.41
CA PHE A 175 3.51 13.48 12.15
C PHE A 175 2.02 13.60 11.84
N ALA A 176 1.48 14.83 11.79
CA ALA A 176 0.09 15.07 11.43
C ALA A 176 -0.23 14.60 10.00
N PHE A 177 0.67 14.88 9.04
CA PHE A 177 0.52 14.38 7.67
C PHE A 177 0.66 12.87 7.58
N GLY A 178 1.55 12.26 8.38
CA GLY A 178 1.67 10.81 8.48
C GLY A 178 0.37 10.18 8.94
N LEU A 179 -0.22 10.67 10.03
CA LEU A 179 -1.54 10.24 10.52
C LEU A 179 -2.63 10.41 9.44
N GLY A 180 -2.63 11.55 8.74
CA GLY A 180 -3.53 11.79 7.62
C GLY A 180 -3.36 10.77 6.48
N ALA A 181 -2.12 10.43 6.12
CA ALA A 181 -1.85 9.40 5.13
C ALA A 181 -2.33 8.01 5.58
N GLY A 182 -2.18 7.68 6.86
CA GLY A 182 -2.74 6.46 7.45
C GLY A 182 -4.27 6.43 7.36
N PHE A 183 -4.94 7.50 7.75
CA PHE A 183 -6.39 7.63 7.66
C PHE A 183 -6.91 7.53 6.21
N ILE A 184 -6.24 8.21 5.26
CA ILE A 184 -6.57 8.12 3.83
C ILE A 184 -6.36 6.68 3.32
N THR A 185 -5.29 6.01 3.73
CA THR A 185 -5.04 4.60 3.37
C THR A 185 -6.17 3.70 3.87
N PHE A 186 -6.62 3.90 5.11
CA PHE A 186 -7.78 3.18 5.64
C PHE A 186 -9.03 3.41 4.80
N LEU A 187 -9.39 4.66 4.53
CA LEU A 187 -10.63 4.99 3.81
C LEU A 187 -10.61 4.59 2.34
N ALA A 188 -9.48 4.80 1.66
CA ALA A 188 -9.38 4.68 0.20
C ALA A 188 -8.91 3.30 -0.27
N LEU A 189 -8.19 2.55 0.57
CA LEU A 189 -7.68 1.22 0.21
C LEU A 189 -8.30 0.13 1.08
N PHE A 190 -8.11 0.21 2.39
CA PHE A 190 -8.52 -0.90 3.26
C PHE A 190 -10.04 -1.08 3.29
N ASN A 191 -10.81 -0.02 3.56
CA ASN A 191 -12.26 -0.11 3.68
C ASN A 191 -12.93 -0.66 2.40
N PRO A 192 -12.60 -0.21 1.16
CA PRO A 192 -13.09 -0.85 -0.05
C PRO A 192 -12.74 -2.33 -0.17
N ILE A 193 -11.48 -2.71 0.12
CA ILE A 193 -11.05 -4.11 0.10
C ILE A 193 -11.81 -4.94 1.14
N SER A 194 -12.06 -4.39 2.33
CA SER A 194 -12.81 -5.05 3.38
C SER A 194 -14.25 -5.33 2.94
N ARG A 195 -14.93 -4.34 2.39
CA ARG A 195 -16.34 -4.47 1.98
C ARG A 195 -16.54 -5.36 0.76
N LEU A 196 -15.62 -5.30 -0.21
CA LEU A 196 -15.79 -5.98 -1.50
C LEU A 196 -15.06 -7.32 -1.59
N GLY A 197 -14.07 -7.56 -0.74
CA GLY A 197 -13.29 -8.80 -0.71
C GLY A 197 -13.47 -9.57 0.59
N ILE A 198 -13.13 -8.95 1.72
CA ILE A 198 -13.09 -9.65 3.02
C ILE A 198 -14.49 -10.04 3.49
N GLU A 199 -15.46 -9.13 3.41
CA GLU A 199 -16.84 -9.34 3.86
C GLU A 199 -17.54 -10.50 3.12
N PRO A 200 -17.57 -10.56 1.77
CA PRO A 200 -18.17 -11.70 1.07
C PRO A 200 -17.43 -13.01 1.35
N TYR A 201 -16.10 -12.98 1.45
CA TYR A 201 -15.32 -14.17 1.80
C TYR A 201 -15.65 -14.70 3.19
N LEU A 202 -15.81 -13.79 4.16
CA LEU A 202 -16.19 -14.12 5.53
C LEU A 202 -17.59 -14.75 5.57
N GLN A 203 -18.56 -14.16 4.88
CA GLN A 203 -19.92 -14.71 4.80
C GLN A 203 -19.92 -16.12 4.19
N GLN A 204 -19.20 -16.33 3.10
CA GLN A 204 -19.07 -17.66 2.48
C GLN A 204 -18.43 -18.67 3.45
N SER A 205 -17.38 -18.27 4.16
CA SER A 205 -16.69 -19.13 5.12
C SER A 205 -17.58 -19.52 6.30
N LEU A 206 -18.37 -18.58 6.82
CA LEU A 206 -19.33 -18.84 7.89
C LEU A 206 -20.47 -19.76 7.42
N HIS A 207 -20.96 -19.62 6.19
CA HIS A 207 -21.95 -20.54 5.63
C HIS A 207 -21.47 -22.01 5.59
N VAL A 208 -20.18 -22.24 5.32
CA VAL A 208 -19.60 -23.58 5.33
C VAL A 208 -19.39 -24.09 6.75
N THR A 209 -18.95 -23.21 7.65
CA THR A 209 -18.51 -23.58 9.01
C THR A 209 -19.69 -23.71 9.98
N MET A 210 -20.73 -22.89 9.80
CA MET A 210 -21.94 -22.85 10.63
C MET A 210 -23.12 -23.50 9.89
N THR A 211 -22.93 -24.74 9.44
CA THR A 211 -23.87 -25.44 8.54
C THR A 211 -25.28 -25.61 9.09
N ASN A 212 -25.45 -25.55 10.41
CA ASN A 212 -26.74 -25.68 11.10
C ASN A 212 -27.32 -24.34 11.58
N ALA A 213 -26.60 -23.23 11.39
CA ALA A 213 -27.08 -21.91 11.77
C ALA A 213 -28.04 -21.37 10.70
N ASP A 214 -29.07 -20.65 11.13
CA ASP A 214 -29.95 -19.96 10.20
C ASP A 214 -29.22 -18.78 9.51
N PRO A 215 -29.67 -18.35 8.31
CA PRO A 215 -29.01 -17.27 7.57
C PRO A 215 -28.92 -15.93 8.32
N ILE A 216 -29.84 -15.64 9.24
CA ILE A 216 -29.84 -14.38 10.01
C ILE A 216 -28.71 -14.41 11.03
N THR A 217 -28.54 -15.54 11.73
CA THR A 217 -27.42 -15.74 12.66
C THR A 217 -26.07 -15.58 11.95
N ILE A 218 -25.89 -16.20 10.79
CA ILE A 218 -24.66 -16.08 9.99
C ILE A 218 -24.38 -14.62 9.60
N SER A 219 -25.40 -13.90 9.12
CA SER A 219 -25.28 -12.50 8.75
C SER A 219 -24.92 -11.60 9.93
N ASN A 220 -25.52 -11.83 11.10
CA ASN A 220 -25.24 -11.06 12.31
C ASN A 220 -23.80 -11.29 12.80
N THR A 221 -23.34 -12.54 12.83
CA THR A 221 -21.95 -12.88 13.17
C THR A 221 -20.96 -12.25 12.21
N ALA A 222 -21.22 -12.31 10.89
CA ALA A 222 -20.37 -11.68 9.88
C ALA A 222 -20.26 -10.16 10.10
N ARG A 223 -21.38 -9.50 10.42
CA ARG A 223 -21.45 -8.06 10.67
C ARG A 223 -20.66 -7.66 11.92
N GLU A 224 -20.75 -8.45 12.99
CA GLU A 224 -20.00 -8.22 14.23
C GLU A 224 -18.48 -8.33 14.00
N ILE A 225 -18.04 -9.42 13.36
CA ILE A 225 -16.63 -9.62 12.99
C ILE A 225 -16.14 -8.46 12.11
N MET A 226 -16.92 -8.07 11.10
CA MET A 226 -16.57 -6.97 10.20
C MET A 226 -16.48 -5.62 10.93
N SER A 227 -17.39 -5.36 11.87
CA SER A 227 -17.37 -4.15 12.70
C SER A 227 -16.08 -4.07 13.53
N ASN A 228 -15.71 -5.17 14.20
CA ASN A 228 -14.49 -5.24 15.00
C ASN A 228 -13.23 -5.13 14.13
N LEU A 229 -13.22 -5.76 12.96
CA LEU A 229 -12.14 -5.68 11.98
C LEU A 229 -11.96 -4.25 11.46
N LEU A 230 -13.04 -3.56 11.11
CA LEU A 230 -12.97 -2.17 10.65
C LEU A 230 -12.48 -1.23 11.76
N ALA A 231 -12.98 -1.36 12.99
CA ALA A 231 -12.53 -0.57 14.12
C ALA A 231 -11.04 -0.79 14.44
N GLY A 232 -10.62 -2.06 14.53
CA GLY A 232 -9.23 -2.43 14.78
C GLY A 232 -8.31 -1.96 13.65
N SER A 233 -8.74 -2.13 12.39
CA SER A 233 -7.93 -1.72 11.25
C SER A 233 -7.76 -0.20 11.15
N LEU A 234 -8.75 0.61 11.53
CA LEU A 234 -8.60 2.06 11.58
C LEU A 234 -7.45 2.45 12.52
N LEU A 235 -7.42 1.86 13.71
CA LEU A 235 -6.34 2.07 14.68
C LEU A 235 -4.98 1.67 14.10
N MET A 236 -4.91 0.52 13.44
CA MET A 236 -3.69 0.01 12.81
C MET A 236 -3.18 0.91 11.68
N HIS A 237 -4.08 1.48 10.89
CA HIS A 237 -3.71 2.42 9.82
C HIS A 237 -3.26 3.77 10.37
N LEU A 238 -3.84 4.24 11.47
CA LEU A 238 -3.34 5.42 12.17
C LEU A 238 -1.94 5.17 12.76
N LEU A 239 -1.70 3.98 13.33
CA LEU A 239 -0.37 3.57 13.79
C LEU A 239 0.63 3.52 12.63
N PHE A 240 0.25 2.93 11.49
CA PHE A 240 1.05 2.96 10.27
C PHE A 240 1.40 4.40 9.86
N GLY A 241 0.41 5.29 9.82
CA GLY A 241 0.61 6.68 9.45
C GLY A 241 1.56 7.42 10.41
N PHE A 242 1.40 7.20 11.70
CA PHE A 242 2.31 7.73 12.73
C PHE A 242 3.75 7.23 12.52
N MET A 243 3.93 5.92 12.32
CA MET A 243 5.24 5.30 12.10
C MET A 243 5.88 5.76 10.78
N LEU A 244 5.09 5.95 9.73
CA LEU A 244 5.55 6.53 8.46
C LEU A 244 6.10 7.94 8.67
N GLY A 245 5.34 8.82 9.33
CA GLY A 245 5.77 10.18 9.63
C GLY A 245 7.04 10.20 10.50
N MET A 246 7.09 9.35 11.53
CA MET A 246 8.24 9.23 12.43
C MET A 246 9.50 8.76 11.69
N ALA A 247 9.40 7.64 10.97
CA ALA A 247 10.53 7.09 10.20
C ALA A 247 11.01 8.08 9.13
N PHE A 248 10.08 8.70 8.40
CA PHE A 248 10.41 9.70 7.40
C PHE A 248 11.13 10.90 8.01
N TYR A 249 10.64 11.45 9.12
CA TYR A 249 11.29 12.57 9.80
C TYR A 249 12.72 12.22 10.24
N VAL A 250 12.91 11.05 10.86
CA VAL A 250 14.23 10.60 11.34
C VAL A 250 15.22 10.41 10.18
N LEU A 251 14.74 9.93 9.03
CA LEU A 251 15.55 9.72 7.82
C LEU A 251 15.84 11.04 7.09
N ALA A 252 14.86 11.94 7.01
CA ALA A 252 14.91 13.17 6.23
C ALA A 252 15.58 14.34 6.97
N ARG A 253 15.70 14.31 8.31
CA ARG A 253 16.33 15.39 9.13
C ARG A 253 17.80 15.68 8.82
N ARG A 254 18.45 14.87 7.96
CA ARG A 254 19.84 15.12 7.51
C ARG A 254 19.89 15.96 6.22
N TYR A 255 18.74 16.19 5.60
CA TYR A 255 18.56 17.00 4.38
C TYR A 255 17.87 18.33 4.67
N THR A 256 17.76 18.67 5.96
CA THR A 256 17.18 19.89 6.52
C THR A 256 18.28 20.77 7.04
#